data_AF-A0A0L8GLQ1-F1
#
_entry.id   AF-A0A0L8GLQ1-F1
#
_cell.length_a   1.000
_cell.length_b   1.000
_cell.length_c   1.000
_cell.angle_alpha   90.00
_cell.angle_beta   90.00
_cell.angle_gamma   90.00
#
_symmetry.space_group_name_H-M   'P 1'
#
loop_
_entity.id
_entity.type
_entity.pdbx_description
1 polymer ?
#
loop_
_entity_poly.entity_id
_entity_poly.type
_entity_poly.pdbx_seq_one_letter_code
_entity_poly.pdbx_strand_id
1 'polypeptide(L)'
;TGSQGSTIGGVGILLSPSASGNLLSVEKITDRIIVAELSSNPQTAFIACYCPTNTNDEKLADNFYSGLKGVTVSVPFHSFLIIAGDFNDQIGRDDALFAYNKGTSRNGLKH
;
A
#
# COMPACT_ATOMS: atom_id res chain seq x y z
N THR A 1 29.14 -7.63 15.60
CA THR A 1 28.72 -8.47 14.46
C THR A 1 27.38 -7.95 13.95
N GLY A 2 27.42 -6.98 13.04
CA GLY A 2 26.20 -6.41 12.45
C GLY A 2 25.73 -7.25 11.28
N SER A 3 24.46 -7.64 11.26
CA SER A 3 23.84 -8.32 10.13
C SER A 3 23.75 -7.35 8.96
N GLN A 4 24.73 -7.40 8.06
CA GLN A 4 24.65 -6.78 6.74
C GLN A 4 23.59 -7.52 5.93
N GLY A 5 22.41 -6.91 5.77
CA GLY A 5 21.36 -7.44 4.88
C GLY A 5 19.94 -7.49 5.45
N SER A 6 19.53 -6.58 6.34
CA SER A 6 18.09 -6.40 6.58
C SER A 6 17.49 -5.70 5.35
N THR A 7 16.68 -6.42 4.55
CA THR A 7 15.85 -5.78 3.52
C THR A 7 14.89 -4.81 4.22
N ILE A 8 15.08 -3.51 3.98
CA ILE A 8 14.19 -2.48 4.53
C ILE A 8 12.90 -2.51 3.69
N GLY A 9 11.89 -3.23 4.18
CA GLY A 9 10.59 -3.34 3.54
C GLY A 9 10.40 -4.61 2.70
N GLY A 10 9.13 -4.84 2.38
CA GLY A 10 8.65 -5.97 1.59
C GLY A 10 7.13 -6.08 1.73
N VAL A 11 6.45 -6.35 0.62
CA VAL A 11 5.02 -6.60 0.57
C VAL A 11 4.78 -8.00 0.02
N GLY A 12 3.74 -8.68 0.51
CA GLY A 12 3.39 -10.03 0.09
C GLY A 12 1.91 -10.31 0.29
N ILE A 13 1.41 -11.30 -0.43
CA ILE A 13 0.03 -11.76 -0.36
C ILE A 13 0.07 -13.25 -0.01
N LEU A 14 -0.65 -13.63 1.06
CA LEU A 14 -0.87 -15.03 1.39
C LEU A 14 -2.24 -15.44 0.86
N LEU A 15 -2.27 -16.49 0.04
CA LEU A 15 -3.49 -17.03 -0.55
C LEU A 15 -3.82 -18.39 0.05
N SER A 16 -5.12 -18.67 0.22
CA SER A 16 -5.58 -20.04 0.48
C SER A 16 -5.33 -20.92 -0.76
N PRO A 17 -5.27 -22.26 -0.63
CA PRO A 17 -5.13 -23.15 -1.79
C PRO A 17 -6.19 -22.90 -2.88
N SER A 18 -7.44 -22.64 -2.49
CA SER A 18 -8.53 -22.33 -3.42
C SER A 18 -8.32 -21.00 -4.15
N ALA A 19 -7.82 -19.97 -3.46
CA ALA A 19 -7.52 -18.68 -4.09
C ALA A 19 -6.28 -18.79 -5.00
N SER A 20 -5.26 -19.51 -4.55
CA SER A 20 -4.05 -19.79 -5.35
C SER A 20 -4.37 -20.55 -6.65
N GLY A 21 -5.32 -21.50 -6.61
CA GLY A 21 -5.80 -22.19 -7.81
C GLY A 21 -6.51 -21.29 -8.83
N ASN A 22 -6.90 -20.07 -8.44
CA ASN A 22 -7.50 -19.07 -9.32
C ASN A 22 -6.52 -17.93 -9.64
N LEU A 23 -5.25 -18.02 -9.24
CA LEU A 23 -4.27 -16.97 -9.49
C LEU A 23 -3.90 -16.90 -10.98
N LEU A 24 -4.16 -15.76 -11.61
CA LEU A 24 -3.82 -15.49 -13.01
C LEU A 24 -2.42 -14.90 -13.14
N SER A 25 -2.11 -13.91 -12.30
CA SER A 25 -0.84 -13.20 -12.35
C SER A 25 -0.47 -12.65 -10.97
N VAL A 26 0.83 -12.52 -10.73
CA VAL A 26 1.39 -11.75 -9.62
C VAL A 26 2.49 -10.87 -10.17
N GLU A 27 2.39 -9.57 -9.96
CA GLU A 27 3.37 -8.60 -10.41
C GLU A 27 3.87 -7.77 -9.23
N LYS A 28 5.18 -7.78 -9.01
CA LYS A 28 5.83 -6.88 -8.06
C LYS A 28 6.17 -5.59 -8.80
N ILE A 29 5.40 -4.53 -8.53
CA ILE A 29 5.58 -3.22 -9.15
C ILE A 29 6.76 -2.49 -8.51
N THR A 30 6.84 -2.53 -7.17
CA THR A 30 7.96 -1.99 -6.39
C THR A 30 8.18 -2.86 -5.14
N ASP A 31 9.17 -2.54 -4.31
CA ASP A 31 9.31 -3.16 -2.97
C ASP A 31 8.11 -2.90 -2.04
N ARG A 32 7.22 -1.99 -2.43
CA ARG A 32 6.09 -1.49 -1.65
C ARG A 32 4.72 -1.73 -2.28
N ILE A 33 4.66 -2.25 -3.52
CA ILE A 33 3.41 -2.48 -4.25
C ILE A 33 3.51 -3.81 -4.98
N ILE A 34 2.57 -4.72 -4.71
CA ILE A 34 2.39 -5.98 -5.42
C ILE A 34 0.93 -6.10 -5.85
N VAL A 35 0.73 -6.61 -7.06
CA VAL A 35 -0.59 -6.85 -7.64
C VAL A 35 -0.77 -8.34 -7.82
N ALA A 36 -1.95 -8.84 -7.49
CA ALA A 36 -2.37 -10.20 -7.83
C ALA A 36 -3.71 -10.15 -8.56
N GLU A 37 -3.84 -10.88 -9.65
CA GLU A 37 -5.09 -11.04 -10.36
C GLU A 37 -5.66 -12.44 -10.14
N LEU A 38 -6.95 -12.52 -9.84
CA LEU A 38 -7.66 -13.76 -9.58
C LEU A 38 -8.76 -13.97 -10.61
N SER A 39 -8.77 -15.16 -11.21
CA SER A 39 -9.81 -15.69 -12.07
C SER A 39 -11.09 -15.85 -11.26
N SER A 40 -11.98 -14.87 -11.40
CA SER A 40 -13.25 -14.78 -10.71
C SER A 40 -14.25 -14.08 -11.63
N ASN A 41 -15.53 -14.02 -11.24
CA ASN A 41 -16.54 -13.32 -12.01
C ASN A 41 -17.29 -12.30 -11.12
N PRO A 42 -17.02 -10.99 -11.28
CA PRO A 42 -16.02 -10.39 -12.18
C PRO A 42 -14.58 -10.74 -11.78
N GLN A 43 -13.60 -10.58 -12.69
CA GLN A 43 -12.18 -10.78 -12.39
C GLN A 43 -11.77 -9.87 -11.23
N THR A 44 -10.96 -10.37 -10.30
CA THR A 44 -10.58 -9.61 -9.11
C THR A 44 -9.11 -9.22 -9.20
N ALA A 45 -8.81 -7.94 -8.98
CA ALA A 45 -7.46 -7.42 -8.86
C ALA A 45 -7.21 -7.01 -7.40
N PHE A 46 -6.13 -7.52 -6.80
CA PHE A 46 -5.72 -7.21 -5.43
C PHE A 46 -4.40 -6.46 -5.47
N ILE A 47 -4.41 -5.19 -5.05
CA ILE A 47 -3.21 -4.38 -4.87
C ILE A 47 -2.87 -4.38 -3.38
N ALA A 48 -1.79 -5.05 -3.00
CA ALA A 48 -1.21 -4.92 -1.66
C ALA A 48 -0.12 -3.86 -1.68
N CYS A 49 -0.19 -2.90 -0.75
CA CYS A 49 0.79 -1.83 -0.66
C CYS A 49 1.22 -1.47 0.77
N TYR A 50 2.38 -0.84 0.90
CA TYR A 50 2.85 -0.27 2.17
C TYR A 50 3.51 1.09 1.92
N CYS A 51 2.90 2.15 2.43
CA CYS A 51 3.39 3.52 2.29
C CYS A 51 4.69 3.73 3.11
N PRO A 52 5.69 4.47 2.60
CA PRO A 52 6.85 4.84 3.40
C PRO A 52 6.48 5.57 4.69
N THR A 53 7.27 5.38 5.76
CA THR A 53 7.07 6.09 7.04
C THR A 53 7.34 7.59 6.90
N ASN A 54 6.55 8.45 7.57
CA ASN A 54 6.60 9.94 7.53
C ASN A 54 7.93 10.59 7.95
N THR A 55 8.94 9.81 8.33
CA THR A 55 10.33 10.27 8.52
C THR A 55 11.11 10.31 7.20
N ASN A 56 10.52 9.82 6.11
CA ASN A 56 11.11 9.79 4.79
C ASN A 56 10.81 11.07 4.01
N ASP A 57 11.73 11.40 3.10
CA ASP A 57 11.63 12.47 2.10
C ASP A 57 10.25 12.48 1.42
N GLU A 58 9.61 13.66 1.33
CA GLU A 58 8.31 13.90 0.66
C GLU A 58 8.27 13.28 -0.74
N LYS A 59 9.39 13.29 -1.45
CA LYS A 59 9.54 12.66 -2.76
C LYS A 59 9.27 11.16 -2.76
N LEU A 60 9.57 10.46 -1.66
CA LEU A 60 9.31 9.02 -1.55
C LEU A 60 7.80 8.73 -1.42
N ALA A 61 7.07 9.58 -0.70
CA ALA A 61 5.61 9.49 -0.62
C ALA A 61 4.97 9.81 -1.98
N ASP A 62 5.41 10.88 -2.64
CA ASP A 62 4.92 11.25 -3.97
C ASP A 62 5.15 10.17 -5.02
N ASN A 63 6.34 9.57 -5.04
CA ASN A 63 6.66 8.47 -5.94
C ASN A 63 5.82 7.22 -5.64
N PHE A 64 5.60 6.92 -4.36
CA PHE A 64 4.74 5.81 -3.94
C PHE A 64 3.29 6.02 -4.41
N TYR A 65 2.69 7.19 -4.13
CA TYR A 65 1.31 7.48 -4.51
C TYR A 65 1.12 7.61 -6.03
N SER A 66 2.12 8.14 -6.74
CA SER A 66 2.12 8.17 -8.21
C SER A 66 2.15 6.76 -8.80
N GLY A 67 3.00 5.88 -8.25
CA GLY A 67 3.04 4.47 -8.64
C GLY A 67 1.73 3.74 -8.36
N LEU A 68 1.18 3.90 -7.15
CA LEU A 68 -0.08 3.29 -6.74
C LEU A 68 -1.24 3.74 -7.64
N LYS A 69 -1.31 5.03 -7.98
CA LYS A 69 -2.29 5.58 -8.92
C LYS A 69 -2.14 4.97 -10.31
N GLY A 70 -0.91 4.86 -10.81
CA GLY A 70 -0.63 4.24 -12.11
C GLY A 70 -1.20 2.83 -12.22
N VAL A 71 -0.93 2.00 -11.21
CA VAL A 71 -1.42 0.62 -11.13
C VAL A 71 -2.95 0.57 -10.98
N THR A 72 -3.52 1.46 -10.15
CA THR A 72 -4.97 1.54 -9.96
C THR A 72 -5.70 1.82 -11.27
N VAL A 73 -5.16 2.72 -12.11
CA VAL A 73 -5.74 3.09 -13.40
C VAL A 73 -5.53 2.02 -14.48
N SER A 74 -4.50 1.18 -14.36
CA SER A 74 -4.28 0.08 -15.32
C SER A 74 -5.22 -1.11 -15.10
N VAL A 75 -5.89 -1.20 -13.95
CA VAL A 75 -6.86 -2.28 -13.68
C VAL A 75 -8.09 -2.12 -14.57
N PRO A 76 -8.53 -3.18 -15.29
CA PRO A 76 -9.72 -3.11 -16.14
C PRO A 76 -10.97 -2.67 -15.36
N PHE A 77 -11.78 -1.79 -15.96
CA PHE A 77 -12.98 -1.22 -15.32
C PHE A 77 -14.01 -2.26 -14.85
N HIS A 78 -14.11 -3.39 -15.55
CA HIS A 78 -15.04 -4.47 -15.19
C HIS A 78 -14.52 -5.40 -14.10
N SER A 79 -13.28 -5.20 -13.65
CA SER A 79 -12.69 -5.99 -12.57
C SER A 79 -13.13 -5.46 -11.20
N PHE A 80 -13.26 -6.36 -10.23
CA PHE A 80 -13.40 -5.98 -8.83
C PHE A 80 -12.02 -5.64 -8.26
N LEU A 81 -11.78 -4.37 -7.98
CA LEU A 81 -10.50 -3.89 -7.46
C LEU A 81 -10.52 -3.79 -5.92
N ILE A 82 -9.54 -4.42 -5.28
CA ILE A 82 -9.26 -4.31 -3.86
C ILE A 82 -7.88 -3.69 -3.70
N ILE A 83 -7.77 -2.58 -2.95
CA ILE A 83 -6.50 -1.99 -2.54
C ILE A 83 -6.41 -2.13 -1.03
N ALA A 84 -5.38 -2.82 -0.54
CA ALA A 84 -5.21 -3.12 0.87
C ALA A 84 -3.77 -2.88 1.32
N GLY A 85 -3.60 -2.43 2.54
CA GLY A 85 -2.27 -2.22 3.11
C GLY A 85 -2.20 -1.14 4.16
N ASP A 86 -0.98 -0.79 4.53
CA ASP A 86 -0.71 0.32 5.43
C ASP A 86 -0.40 1.56 4.60
N PHE A 87 -1.30 2.54 4.66
CA PHE A 87 -1.12 3.81 3.95
C PHE A 87 -0.30 4.82 4.75
N ASN A 88 -0.02 4.55 6.04
CA ASN A 88 0.74 5.41 6.94
C ASN A 88 0.31 6.91 6.94
N ASP A 89 -0.91 7.18 6.45
CA ASP A 89 -1.48 8.51 6.31
C ASP A 89 -2.60 8.72 7.31
N GLN A 90 -2.65 9.91 7.89
CA GLN A 90 -3.84 10.37 8.60
C GLN A 90 -4.85 10.84 7.56
N ILE A 91 -5.92 10.08 7.40
CA ILE A 91 -7.08 10.52 6.61
C ILE A 91 -7.89 11.46 7.50
N GLY A 92 -7.68 12.77 7.35
CA GLY A 92 -8.47 13.78 8.06
C GLY A 92 -7.77 15.14 8.17
N ARG A 93 -8.56 16.19 8.40
CA ARG A 93 -8.06 17.38 9.10
C ARG A 93 -7.78 16.99 10.56
N ASP A 94 -6.97 17.78 11.29
CA ASP A 94 -6.65 17.56 12.71
C ASP A 94 -7.88 17.37 13.64
N ASP A 95 -9.09 17.66 13.13
CA ASP A 95 -10.38 17.55 13.81
C ASP A 95 -11.19 16.27 13.46
N ALA A 96 -10.61 15.31 12.73
CA ALA A 96 -11.29 14.05 12.46
C ALA A 96 -11.50 13.23 13.73
N LEU A 97 -12.76 12.84 13.99
CA LEU A 97 -13.25 12.11 15.18
C LEU A 97 -12.54 10.77 15.47
N PHE A 98 -11.69 10.29 14.56
CA PHE A 98 -10.93 9.04 14.67
C PHE A 98 -9.41 9.23 14.54
N ALA A 99 -8.91 10.46 14.63
CA ALA A 99 -7.47 10.71 14.74
C ALA A 99 -6.99 10.20 16.11
N TYR A 100 -6.44 8.98 16.15
CA TYR A 100 -5.83 8.42 17.36
C TYR A 100 -4.55 9.20 17.68
N ASN A 101 -4.70 10.24 18.49
CA ASN A 101 -3.61 10.97 19.10
C ASN A 101 -3.04 10.19 20.28
N LYS A 102 -1.78 9.76 20.19
CA LYS A 102 -0.98 9.41 21.38
C LYS A 102 0.52 9.72 21.28
N GLY A 103 0.89 10.72 20.49
CA GLY A 103 2.25 11.24 20.45
C GLY A 103 2.41 12.32 19.39
N THR A 104 2.22 13.58 19.76
CA THR A 104 2.33 14.75 18.88
C THR A 104 3.77 14.93 18.38
N SER A 105 3.94 14.94 17.05
CA SER A 105 5.14 15.48 16.38
C SER A 105 5.17 17.02 16.55
N ARG A 106 6.38 17.55 16.76
CA ARG A 106 6.68 18.89 17.29
C ARG A 106 6.49 20.02 16.27
N ASN A 107 5.26 20.28 15.84
CA ASN A 107 4.98 21.36 14.89
C ASN A 107 3.99 22.40 15.47
N GLY A 108 3.74 22.36 16.77
CA GLY A 108 2.79 23.23 17.48
C GLY A 108 3.25 24.66 17.76
N LEU A 109 3.92 25.34 16.82
CA LEU A 109 4.10 26.80 16.90
C LEU A 109 3.05 27.48 16.02
N LYS A 110 1.94 27.86 16.64
CA LYS A 110 1.08 28.93 16.13
C LYS A 110 1.69 30.27 16.56
N HIS A 111 1.80 31.20 15.62
CA HIS A 111 1.91 32.63 15.93
C HIS A 111 0.71 33.08 16.76
#